data_AF-A0A6N7R640-F1
#
_entry.id   AF-A0A6N7R640-F1
#
_cell.length_a   1.000
_cell.length_b   1.000
_cell.length_c   1.000
_cell.angle_alpha   90.00
_cell.angle_beta   90.00
_cell.angle_gamma   90.00
#
_symmetry.space_group_name_H-M   'P 1'
#
loop_
_entity.id
_entity.type
_entity.pdbx_description
1 polymer ?
#
loop_
_entity_poly.entity_id
_entity_poly.type
_entity_poly.pdbx_seq_one_letter_code
_entity_poly.pdbx_strand_id
1 'polypeptide(L)'
;MVSICLEYVFERANKIYIYCSYEEGLISSDFFYNINGKIVERHKLNDAINDVENIENFSYVTSVDRQKAVVKIINDNIKEMIKLCNKYNREMPTEIKLIYDVQGNKLIANYQYDLVHTNNPNQTANSIARSWFEEIKNNN
;
A
#
# COMPACT_ATOMS: atom_id res chain seq x y z
N MET A 1 1.08 -9.27 -2.28
CA MET A 1 0.77 -7.88 -1.90
C MET A 1 -0.37 -7.32 -2.76
N VAL A 2 -0.18 -7.17 -4.08
CA VAL A 2 -1.22 -6.65 -4.98
C VAL A 2 -2.54 -7.43 -4.91
N SER A 3 -2.49 -8.77 -4.98
CA SER A 3 -3.70 -9.60 -4.99
C SER A 3 -4.63 -9.37 -3.79
N ILE A 4 -4.10 -9.28 -2.57
CA ILE A 4 -4.95 -9.05 -1.38
C ILE A 4 -5.50 -7.63 -1.36
N CYS A 5 -4.75 -6.63 -1.83
CA CYS A 5 -5.24 -5.26 -1.96
C CYS A 5 -6.33 -5.15 -3.04
N LEU A 6 -6.22 -5.91 -4.13
CA LEU A 6 -7.21 -5.95 -5.19
C LEU A 6 -8.51 -6.62 -4.71
N GLU A 7 -8.40 -7.74 -3.99
CA GLU A 7 -9.53 -8.42 -3.34
C GLU A 7 -10.24 -7.49 -2.34
N TYR A 8 -9.46 -6.71 -1.56
CA TYR A 8 -9.99 -5.82 -0.54
C TYR A 8 -10.99 -4.77 -1.08
N VAL A 9 -10.81 -4.37 -2.33
CA VAL A 9 -11.65 -3.39 -3.03
C VAL A 9 -12.52 -4.02 -4.12
N PHE A 10 -12.73 -5.35 -4.08
CA PHE A 10 -13.54 -6.08 -5.05
C PHE A 10 -13.13 -5.80 -6.52
N GLU A 11 -11.82 -5.59 -6.74
CA GLU A 11 -11.25 -5.25 -8.06
C GLU A 11 -11.73 -3.91 -8.67
N ARG A 12 -12.34 -3.03 -7.86
CA ARG A 12 -12.97 -1.77 -8.33
C ARG A 12 -12.07 -0.53 -8.26
N ALA A 13 -10.81 -0.67 -7.88
CA ALA A 13 -9.89 0.46 -7.86
C ALA A 13 -9.35 0.75 -9.27
N ASN A 14 -9.08 2.03 -9.58
CA ASN A 14 -8.30 2.39 -10.76
C ASN A 14 -6.82 2.06 -10.54
N LYS A 15 -6.29 2.40 -9.36
CA LYS A 15 -4.91 2.13 -8.95
C LYS A 15 -4.81 1.71 -7.50
N ILE A 16 -3.83 0.87 -7.20
CA ILE A 16 -3.47 0.43 -5.86
C ILE A 16 -2.06 0.95 -5.55
N TYR A 17 -1.89 1.53 -4.36
CA TYR A 17 -0.63 2.00 -3.85
C TYR A 17 -0.27 1.21 -2.59
N ILE A 18 0.91 0.59 -2.59
CA ILE A 18 1.38 -0.22 -1.46
C ILE A 18 2.75 0.30 -1.04
N TYR A 19 2.85 0.69 0.22
CA TYR A 19 4.08 1.10 0.87
C TYR A 19 4.60 -0.04 1.75
N CYS A 20 5.90 -0.32 1.65
CA CYS A 20 6.59 -1.27 2.53
C CYS A 20 7.90 -0.64 3.02
N SER A 21 8.24 -0.88 4.27
CA SER A 21 9.51 -0.48 4.86
C SER A 21 10.09 -1.62 5.70
N TYR A 22 11.41 -1.78 5.62
CA TYR A 22 12.19 -2.71 6.42
C TYR A 22 13.51 -2.04 6.83
N GLU A 23 13.54 -1.48 8.03
CA GLU A 23 14.74 -0.84 8.60
C GLU A 23 14.97 -1.36 10.02
N GLU A 24 16.23 -1.65 10.36
CA GLU A 24 16.63 -2.11 11.70
C GLU A 24 15.83 -3.34 12.21
N GLY A 25 15.39 -4.20 11.30
CA GLY A 25 14.58 -5.39 11.63
C GLY A 25 13.09 -5.11 11.81
N LEU A 26 12.65 -3.85 11.72
CA LEU A 26 11.25 -3.44 11.84
C LEU A 26 10.56 -3.46 10.48
N ILE A 27 9.47 -4.22 10.37
CA ILE A 27 8.59 -4.22 9.20
C ILE A 27 7.44 -3.24 9.44
N SER A 28 7.21 -2.36 8.48
CA SER A 28 6.02 -1.51 8.43
C SER A 28 5.44 -1.51 7.02
N SER A 29 4.12 -1.41 6.93
CA SER A 29 3.43 -1.32 5.64
C SER A 29 2.17 -0.48 5.72
N ASP A 30 1.83 0.14 4.61
CA ASP A 30 0.56 0.82 4.43
C ASP A 30 0.07 0.69 2.98
N PHE A 31 -1.20 0.99 2.74
CA PHE A 31 -1.78 0.93 1.41
C PHE A 31 -2.99 1.86 1.28
N PHE A 32 -3.18 2.36 0.07
CA PHE A 32 -4.27 3.27 -0.29
C PHE A 32 -4.60 3.12 -1.77
N TYR A 33 -5.64 3.82 -2.23
CA TYR A 33 -6.24 3.56 -3.53
C TYR A 33 -6.56 4.83 -4.29
N ASN A 34 -6.57 4.74 -5.62
CA ASN A 34 -7.36 5.59 -6.47
C ASN A 34 -8.65 4.83 -6.82
N ILE A 35 -9.81 5.35 -6.39
CA ILE A 35 -11.13 4.82 -6.72
C ILE A 35 -11.93 5.97 -7.32
N ASN A 36 -12.49 5.77 -8.51
CA ASN A 36 -13.26 6.79 -9.23
C ASN A 36 -12.51 8.12 -9.39
N GLY A 37 -11.20 8.06 -9.62
CA GLY A 37 -10.33 9.24 -9.73
C GLY A 37 -9.94 9.87 -8.39
N LYS A 38 -10.49 9.42 -7.27
CA LYS A 38 -10.24 9.97 -5.93
C LYS A 38 -9.19 9.15 -5.17
N ILE A 39 -8.16 9.83 -4.67
CA ILE A 39 -7.15 9.21 -3.79
C ILE A 39 -7.72 9.11 -2.36
N VAL A 40 -7.87 7.88 -1.86
CA VAL A 40 -8.46 7.58 -0.55
C VAL A 40 -7.66 6.56 0.24
N GLU A 41 -7.58 6.80 1.54
CA GLU A 41 -6.98 5.86 2.50
C GLU A 41 -7.87 4.62 2.67
N ARG A 42 -7.27 3.49 3.07
CA ARG A 42 -7.97 2.21 3.26
C ARG A 42 -9.19 2.23 4.20
N HIS A 43 -9.28 3.20 5.11
CA HIS A 43 -10.43 3.36 6.02
C HIS A 43 -11.51 4.30 5.47
N LYS A 44 -11.22 5.00 4.36
CA LYS A 44 -12.08 6.01 3.70
C LYS A 44 -12.53 5.60 2.30
N LEU A 45 -12.51 4.30 1.99
CA LEU A 45 -12.89 3.81 0.65
C LEU A 45 -14.30 4.25 0.24
N ASN A 46 -15.22 4.32 1.21
CA ASN A 46 -16.60 4.72 0.96
C ASN A 46 -16.74 6.21 0.57
N ASP A 47 -15.74 7.05 0.85
CA ASP A 47 -15.73 8.45 0.42
C ASP A 47 -15.49 8.59 -1.09
N ALA A 48 -15.11 7.52 -1.78
CA ALA A 48 -14.85 7.47 -3.22
C ALA A 48 -15.95 6.72 -4.00
N ILE A 49 -17.03 6.30 -3.35
CA ILE A 49 -18.20 5.76 -4.04
C ILE A 49 -18.90 6.93 -4.74
N ASN A 50 -19.09 6.82 -6.05
CA ASN A 50 -19.87 7.78 -6.82
C ASN A 50 -21.34 7.33 -6.85
N ASP A 51 -22.27 8.25 -6.56
CA ASP A 51 -23.72 7.99 -6.62
C ASP A 51 -24.21 7.53 -8.01
N VAL A 52 -23.40 7.75 -9.05
CA VAL A 52 -23.72 7.46 -10.45
C VAL A 52 -23.75 5.95 -10.76
N GLU A 53 -23.08 5.10 -9.97
CA GLU A 53 -23.00 3.66 -10.28
C GLU A 53 -24.33 2.90 -10.02
N ASN A 54 -25.34 3.52 -9.41
CA ASN A 54 -26.66 2.91 -9.13
C ASN A 54 -26.57 1.52 -8.47
N ILE A 55 -25.49 1.25 -7.73
CA ILE A 55 -25.37 0.01 -6.95
C ILE A 55 -26.03 0.29 -5.62
N GLU A 56 -27.36 0.18 -5.59
CA GLU A 56 -28.13 0.29 -4.35
C GLU A 56 -27.46 -0.58 -3.27
N ASN A 57 -27.12 0.04 -2.15
CA ASN A 57 -26.57 -0.61 -0.94
C ASN A 57 -25.14 -1.14 -1.02
N PHE A 58 -24.31 -0.74 -1.99
CA PHE A 58 -22.88 -1.11 -1.95
C PHE A 58 -22.06 -0.25 -0.98
N SER A 59 -21.23 -0.91 -0.17
CA SER A 59 -20.19 -0.26 0.63
C SER A 59 -18.99 -1.19 0.79
N TYR A 60 -17.80 -0.60 0.86
CA TYR A 60 -16.58 -1.32 1.20
C TYR A 60 -16.56 -1.64 2.69
N VAL A 61 -16.13 -2.86 3.02
CA VAL A 61 -15.96 -3.30 4.41
C VAL A 61 -14.63 -2.77 4.96
N THR A 62 -14.68 -1.59 5.58
CA THR A 62 -13.51 -0.88 6.12
C THR A 62 -13.26 -1.15 7.61
N SER A 63 -13.76 -2.26 8.15
CA SER A 63 -13.53 -2.61 9.57
C SER A 63 -12.04 -2.74 9.90
N VAL A 64 -11.67 -2.41 11.13
CA VAL A 64 -10.28 -2.52 11.61
C VAL A 64 -9.73 -3.93 11.43
N ASP A 65 -10.55 -4.96 11.65
CA ASP A 65 -10.13 -6.36 11.50
C ASP A 65 -9.83 -6.73 10.05
N ARG A 66 -10.65 -6.26 9.10
CA ARG A 66 -10.39 -6.46 7.67
C ARG A 66 -9.11 -5.73 7.25
N GLN A 67 -8.92 -4.49 7.70
CA GLN A 67 -7.68 -3.75 7.42
C GLN A 67 -6.45 -4.46 7.99
N LYS A 68 -6.51 -4.94 9.24
CA LYS A 68 -5.43 -5.70 9.88
C LYS A 68 -5.11 -7.00 9.14
N ALA A 69 -6.12 -7.70 8.62
CA ALA A 69 -5.91 -8.91 7.83
C ALA A 69 -5.11 -8.63 6.55
N VAL A 70 -5.43 -7.54 5.83
CA VAL A 70 -4.68 -7.12 4.64
C VAL A 70 -3.23 -6.77 5.01
N VAL A 71 -3.01 -5.94 6.03
CA VAL A 71 -1.67 -5.58 6.52
C VAL A 71 -0.87 -6.81 6.92
N LYS A 72 -1.50 -7.78 7.59
CA LYS A 72 -0.83 -9.03 7.98
C LYS A 72 -0.30 -9.79 6.77
N ILE A 73 -1.11 -9.93 5.72
CA ILE A 73 -0.70 -10.63 4.49
C ILE A 73 0.43 -9.87 3.78
N ILE A 74 0.37 -8.54 3.73
CA ILE A 74 1.46 -7.71 3.19
C ILE A 74 2.75 -7.94 3.99
N ASN A 75 2.69 -7.87 5.32
CA ASN A 75 3.84 -8.08 6.19
C ASN A 75 4.42 -9.50 6.06
N ASP A 76 3.57 -10.51 5.90
CA ASP A 76 4.03 -11.89 5.67
C ASP A 76 4.72 -12.01 4.30
N ASN A 77 4.26 -11.29 3.28
CA ASN A 77 4.99 -11.21 2.01
C ASN A 77 6.35 -10.50 2.15
N ILE A 78 6.45 -9.43 2.95
CA ILE A 78 7.74 -8.76 3.24
C ILE A 78 8.69 -9.75 3.92
N LYS A 79 8.23 -10.56 4.88
CA LYS A 79 9.05 -11.60 5.53
C LYS A 79 9.58 -12.63 4.53
N GLU A 80 8.75 -13.07 3.59
CA GLU A 80 9.20 -13.99 2.53
C GLU A 80 10.23 -13.33 1.60
N MET A 81 10.06 -12.04 1.28
CA MET A 81 11.06 -11.28 0.53
C MET A 81 12.40 -11.17 1.28
N ILE A 82 12.38 -10.91 2.59
CA ILE A 82 13.60 -10.88 3.43
C ILE A 82 14.30 -12.24 3.38
N LYS A 83 13.56 -13.34 3.59
CA LYS A 83 14.12 -14.70 3.49
C LYS A 83 14.74 -14.97 2.12
N LEU A 84 14.07 -14.52 1.05
CA LEU A 84 14.55 -14.67 -0.31
C LEU A 84 15.84 -13.89 -0.55
N CYS A 85 15.90 -12.63 -0.13
CA CYS A 85 17.10 -11.80 -0.24
C CYS A 85 18.28 -12.44 0.50
N ASN A 86 18.06 -12.88 1.75
CA ASN A 86 19.08 -13.59 2.54
C ASN A 86 19.56 -14.87 1.87
N LYS A 87 18.63 -15.69 1.33
CA LYS A 87 18.97 -16.94 0.62
C LYS A 87 19.92 -16.71 -0.56
N TYR A 88 19.75 -15.60 -1.27
CA TYR A 88 20.55 -15.26 -2.44
C TYR A 88 21.67 -14.26 -2.15
N ASN A 89 21.97 -14.01 -0.86
CA ASN A 89 22.97 -13.02 -0.42
C ASN A 89 22.79 -11.66 -1.09
N ARG A 90 21.53 -11.22 -1.18
CA ARG A 90 21.11 -9.90 -1.67
C ARG A 90 20.65 -9.05 -0.50
N GLU A 91 20.87 -7.76 -0.62
CA GLU A 91 20.32 -6.78 0.31
C GLU A 91 18.80 -6.65 0.12
N MET A 92 18.08 -6.55 1.23
CA MET A 92 16.65 -6.23 1.23
C MET A 92 16.49 -4.70 1.11
N PRO A 93 15.67 -4.18 0.18
CA PRO A 93 15.35 -2.76 0.13
C PRO A 93 14.78 -2.25 1.45
N THR A 94 15.21 -1.06 1.87
CA THR A 94 14.72 -0.35 3.06
C THR A 94 13.31 0.20 2.86
N GLU A 95 12.99 0.60 1.62
CA GLU A 95 11.67 1.07 1.20
C GLU A 95 11.29 0.44 -0.14
N ILE A 96 10.02 0.05 -0.26
CA ILE A 96 9.40 -0.39 -1.50
C ILE A 96 8.08 0.36 -1.67
N LYS A 97 7.95 1.04 -2.81
CA LYS A 97 6.71 1.69 -3.24
C LYS A 97 6.19 0.98 -4.48
N LEU A 98 5.02 0.35 -4.36
CA LEU A 98 4.36 -0.35 -5.46
C LEU A 98 3.15 0.47 -5.92
N ILE A 99 3.04 0.66 -7.23
CA ILE A 99 1.88 1.24 -7.89
C ILE A 99 1.37 0.22 -8.89
N TYR A 100 0.16 -0.26 -8.68
CA TYR A 100 -0.50 -1.20 -9.58
C TYR A 100 -1.65 -0.51 -10.29
N ASP A 101 -1.57 -0.45 -11.62
CA ASP A 101 -2.64 -0.02 -12.51
C ASP A 101 -3.55 -1.21 -12.81
N VAL A 102 -4.79 -1.14 -12.34
CA VAL A 102 -5.76 -2.25 -12.45
C VAL A 102 -6.24 -2.42 -13.88
N GLN A 103 -6.55 -1.31 -14.57
CA GLN A 103 -7.01 -1.36 -15.96
C GLN A 103 -5.89 -1.73 -16.92
N GLY A 104 -4.69 -1.20 -16.69
CA GLY A 104 -3.51 -1.47 -17.50
C GLY A 104 -2.82 -2.80 -17.17
N ASN A 105 -3.24 -3.51 -16.12
CA ASN A 105 -2.57 -4.70 -15.57
C ASN A 105 -1.05 -4.50 -15.46
N LYS A 106 -0.64 -3.37 -14.90
CA LYS A 106 0.77 -2.94 -14.89
C LYS A 106 1.23 -2.64 -13.47
N LEU A 107 2.34 -3.25 -13.09
CA LEU A 107 3.03 -2.97 -11.83
C LEU A 107 4.23 -2.07 -12.06
N ILE A 108 4.33 -0.98 -11.31
CA ILE A 108 5.54 -0.17 -11.14
C ILE A 108 6.03 -0.42 -9.71
N ALA A 109 7.30 -0.77 -9.57
CA ALA A 109 7.94 -1.01 -8.29
C ALA A 109 9.20 -0.15 -8.18
N ASN A 110 9.22 0.73 -7.17
CA ASN A 110 10.38 1.54 -6.84
C ASN A 110 11.01 1.00 -5.56
N TYR A 111 12.33 0.84 -5.58
CA TYR A 111 13.12 0.30 -4.49
C TYR A 111 14.13 1.35 -4.03
N GLN A 112 14.32 1.46 -2.71
CA GLN A 112 15.38 2.25 -2.09
C GLN A 112 16.13 1.34 -1.11
N TYR A 113 17.44 1.56 -0.99
CA TYR A 113 18.36 0.82 -0.14
C TYR A 113 18.96 1.69 0.97
N ASP A 114 19.00 3.01 0.79
CA ASP A 114 19.37 3.93 1.87
C ASP A 114 18.26 4.01 2.93
N LEU A 115 18.63 4.26 4.20
CA LEU A 115 17.66 4.47 5.27
C LEU A 115 16.77 5.68 4.96
N VAL A 116 15.46 5.53 5.07
CA VAL A 116 14.47 6.58 4.77
C VAL A 116 13.81 7.16 6.02
N HIS A 117 13.83 6.47 7.17
CA HIS A 117 13.28 7.03 8.41
C HIS A 117 14.18 6.86 9.64
N THR A 118 14.98 5.80 9.77
CA THR A 118 15.84 5.64 10.96
C THR A 118 17.04 6.60 10.98
N ASN A 119 17.37 7.21 9.84
CA ASN A 119 18.37 8.28 9.76
C ASN A 119 17.88 9.63 10.34
N ASN A 120 16.61 9.74 10.73
CA ASN A 120 16.03 10.95 11.30
C ASN A 120 15.14 10.62 12.52
N PRO A 121 15.50 11.06 13.74
CA PRO A 121 14.77 10.70 14.95
C PRO A 121 13.33 11.24 15.00
N ASN A 122 12.98 12.20 14.13
CA ASN A 122 11.63 12.76 14.04
C ASN A 122 10.78 12.09 12.95
N GLN A 123 11.32 11.10 12.23
CA GLN A 123 10.59 10.37 11.20
C GLN A 123 10.31 8.93 11.64
N THR A 124 9.21 8.41 11.12
CA THR A 124 8.80 7.02 11.28
C THR A 124 8.40 6.48 9.92
N ALA A 125 8.40 5.16 9.75
CA ALA A 125 7.84 4.54 8.55
C ALA A 125 6.41 5.04 8.24
N ASN A 126 5.60 5.32 9.27
CA ASN A 126 4.25 5.87 9.09
C ASN A 126 4.26 7.31 8.56
N SER A 127 5.18 8.18 9.01
CA SER A 127 5.28 9.54 8.49
C SER A 127 5.77 9.56 7.03
N ILE A 128 6.65 8.62 6.65
CA ILE A 128 7.09 8.47 5.25
C ILE A 128 5.93 7.99 4.38
N ALA A 129 5.21 6.94 4.81
CA ALA A 129 4.02 6.46 4.11
C ALA A 129 2.97 7.57 3.92
N ARG A 130 2.72 8.36 4.96
CA ARG A 130 1.80 9.51 4.93
C ARG A 130 2.24 10.59 3.96
N SER A 131 3.54 10.90 3.92
CA SER A 131 4.10 11.89 2.99
C SER A 131 3.92 11.43 1.54
N TRP A 132 4.16 10.15 1.27
CA TRP A 132 3.95 9.57 -0.05
C TRP A 132 2.48 9.56 -0.46
N PHE A 133 1.55 9.29 0.46
CA PHE A 133 0.12 9.45 0.18
C PHE A 133 -0.23 10.89 -0.25
N GLU A 134 0.26 11.89 0.47
CA GLU A 134 -0.01 13.30 0.14
C GLU A 134 0.63 13.72 -1.19
N GLU A 135 1.83 13.23 -1.48
CA GLU A 135 2.48 13.42 -2.78
C GLU A 135 1.60 12.88 -3.93
N ILE A 136 1.15 11.62 -3.82
CA ILE A 136 0.29 11.00 -4.83
C ILE A 136 -1.05 11.73 -4.96
N LYS A 137 -1.62 12.18 -3.83
CA LYS A 137 -2.88 12.91 -3.81
C LYS A 137 -2.78 14.29 -4.47
N ASN A 138 -1.64 14.97 -4.36
CA ASN A 138 -1.42 16.29 -4.96
C ASN A 138 -1.01 16.23 -6.44
N ASN A 139 -0.43 15.10 -6.87
CA ASN A 139 0.02 14.89 -8.26
C ASN A 139 -1.02 14.21 -9.16
N ASN A 140 -2.22 13.93 -8.65
CA ASN A 140 -3.28 13.19 -9.33
C ASN A 140 -4.53 14.05 -9.52
#